data_AF-A0AAX3W4H7-F1
#
_entry.id   AF-A0AAX3W4H7-F1
#
_cell.length_a   1.000
_cell.length_b   1.000
_cell.length_c   1.000
_cell.angle_alpha   90.00
_cell.angle_beta   90.00
_cell.angle_gamma   90.00
#
_symmetry.space_group_name_H-M   'P 1'
#
loop_
_entity.id
_entity.type
_entity.pdbx_description
1 polymer ?
#
loop_
_entity_poly.entity_id
_entity_poly.type
_entity_poly.pdbx_seq_one_letter_code
_entity_poly.pdbx_strand_id
1 'polypeptide(L)'
;MINLPLLCSRQAIDSTIVNNEFTGWFGDMFDQLNIVSTFNLAYNAGLMVKENVGYALTLDSIINTSEKSDLCFIPFEPELIAKHNIVWRKDHSFSKAAQVFLDKAKELETTF
;
A
#
# COMPACT_ATOMS: atom_id res chain seq x y z
N MET A 1 14.90 -10.63 -1.15
CA MET A 1 13.88 -10.20 -2.13
C MET A 1 14.36 -10.10 -3.57
N ILE A 2 15.63 -9.75 -3.83
CA ILE A 2 16.16 -9.46 -5.18
C ILE A 2 15.78 -10.49 -6.28
N ASN A 3 15.73 -11.78 -5.95
CA ASN A 3 15.42 -12.84 -6.94
C ASN A 3 13.96 -13.32 -6.95
N LEU A 4 13.07 -12.73 -6.15
CA LEU A 4 11.67 -13.14 -6.10
C LEU A 4 10.88 -12.45 -7.22
N PRO A 5 9.92 -13.11 -7.88
CA PRO A 5 9.03 -12.45 -8.83
C PRO A 5 8.07 -11.53 -8.08
N LEU A 6 8.28 -10.21 -8.17
CA LEU A 6 7.51 -9.22 -7.42
C LEU A 6 6.39 -8.62 -8.27
N LEU A 7 5.23 -8.47 -7.64
CA LEU A 7 4.08 -7.71 -8.12
C LEU A 7 4.06 -6.40 -7.36
N CYS A 8 4.14 -5.27 -8.06
CA CYS A 8 4.17 -3.94 -7.42
C CYS A 8 2.95 -3.10 -7.80
N SER A 9 2.52 -2.23 -6.89
CA SER A 9 1.57 -1.18 -7.25
C SER A 9 2.17 -0.29 -8.33
N ARG A 10 1.42 -0.01 -9.40
CA ARG A 10 1.88 0.87 -10.48
C ARG A 10 2.23 2.27 -9.96
N GLN A 11 1.48 2.76 -8.97
CA GLN A 11 1.72 4.07 -8.36
C GLN A 11 2.98 4.09 -7.51
N ALA A 12 3.30 2.98 -6.84
CA ALA A 12 4.46 2.90 -5.95
C ALA A 12 5.80 2.96 -6.72
N ILE A 13 5.80 2.59 -8.00
CA ILE A 13 7.01 2.57 -8.84
C ILE A 13 7.00 3.65 -9.93
N ASP A 14 6.09 4.62 -9.83
CA ASP A 14 6.02 5.72 -10.77
C ASP A 14 7.24 6.64 -10.60
N SER A 15 8.09 6.66 -11.63
CA SER A 15 9.34 7.44 -11.64
C SER A 15 9.12 8.94 -11.77
N THR A 16 7.89 9.39 -12.04
CA THR A 16 7.54 10.82 -12.06
C THR A 16 7.29 11.39 -10.66
N ILE A 17 7.12 10.54 -9.65
CA ILE A 17 6.91 10.96 -8.25
C ILE A 17 8.25 11.37 -7.65
N VAL A 18 8.39 12.67 -7.37
CA VAL A 18 9.55 13.22 -6.65
C VAL A 18 9.50 12.79 -5.18
N ASN A 19 10.64 12.33 -4.64
CA ASN A 19 10.76 11.82 -3.26
C ASN A 19 9.82 10.65 -2.95
N ASN A 20 9.69 9.71 -3.89
CA ASN A 20 8.94 8.48 -3.67
C ASN A 20 9.55 7.68 -2.50
N GLU A 21 8.84 7.65 -1.37
CA GLU A 21 9.29 6.98 -0.14
C GLU A 21 9.53 5.48 -0.35
N PHE A 22 8.77 4.84 -1.25
CA PHE A 22 8.91 3.42 -1.56
C PHE A 22 10.23 3.14 -2.28
N THR A 23 10.49 3.81 -3.40
CA THR A 23 11.75 3.61 -4.14
C THR A 23 12.95 4.08 -3.31
N GLY A 24 12.78 5.17 -2.55
CA GLY A 24 13.80 5.70 -1.65
C GLY A 24 14.17 4.73 -0.52
N TRP A 25 13.20 3.98 0.02
CA TRP A 25 13.46 2.97 1.05
C TRP A 25 14.34 1.82 0.54
N PHE A 26 14.12 1.39 -0.71
CA PHE A 26 14.98 0.38 -1.35
C PHE A 26 16.35 0.94 -1.79
N GLY A 27 16.47 2.25 -1.97
CA GLY A 27 17.70 2.89 -2.45
C GLY A 27 18.23 2.25 -3.73
N ASP A 28 19.54 2.03 -3.80
CA ASP A 28 20.24 1.44 -4.96
C ASP A 28 19.80 -0.02 -5.25
N MET A 29 19.12 -0.68 -4.31
CA MET A 29 18.60 -2.04 -4.53
C MET A 29 17.32 -2.05 -5.35
N PHE A 30 16.65 -0.91 -5.52
CA PHE A 30 15.36 -0.84 -6.22
C PHE A 30 15.48 -1.35 -7.67
N ASP A 31 16.52 -0.93 -8.38
CA ASP A 31 16.77 -1.33 -9.77
C ASP A 31 17.14 -2.81 -9.91
N GLN A 32 17.45 -3.48 -8.79
CA GLN A 32 17.78 -4.90 -8.74
C GLN A 32 16.54 -5.75 -8.44
N LEU A 33 15.40 -5.15 -8.11
CA LEU A 33 14.17 -5.88 -7.84
C LEU A 33 13.63 -6.54 -9.12
N ASN A 34 13.33 -7.84 -9.04
CA ASN A 34 12.68 -8.57 -10.13
C ASN A 34 11.17 -8.30 -10.16
N ILE A 35 10.77 -7.11 -10.64
CA ILE A 35 9.37 -6.72 -10.81
C ILE A 35 8.82 -7.35 -12.10
N VAL A 36 8.03 -8.41 -11.97
CA VAL A 36 7.50 -9.17 -13.11
C VAL A 36 6.14 -8.66 -13.59
N SER A 37 5.42 -7.91 -12.75
CA SER A 37 4.12 -7.35 -13.09
C SER A 37 3.75 -6.17 -12.19
N THR A 38 2.76 -5.40 -12.64
CA THR A 38 2.17 -4.30 -11.87
C THR A 38 0.68 -4.48 -11.68
N PHE A 39 0.14 -3.93 -10.60
CA PHE A 39 -1.29 -3.92 -10.34
C PHE A 39 -1.81 -2.53 -9.94
N ASN A 40 -3.11 -2.32 -10.13
CA ASN A 40 -3.84 -1.14 -9.65
C ASN A 40 -4.69 -1.45 -8.41
N LEU A 41 -5.27 -2.64 -8.34
CA LEU A 41 -6.13 -3.09 -7.25
C LEU A 41 -5.44 -4.22 -6.51
N ALA A 42 -5.12 -4.00 -5.25
CA ALA A 42 -4.41 -4.96 -4.40
C ALA A 42 -5.17 -6.30 -4.29
N TYR A 43 -6.51 -6.29 -4.34
CA TYR A 43 -7.31 -7.52 -4.39
C TYR A 43 -6.89 -8.46 -5.54
N ASN A 44 -6.69 -7.92 -6.75
CA ASN A 44 -6.25 -8.72 -7.90
C ASN A 44 -4.82 -9.24 -7.72
N ALA A 45 -3.95 -8.46 -7.06
CA ALA A 45 -2.63 -8.91 -6.69
C ALA A 45 -2.71 -10.12 -5.75
N GLY A 46 -3.60 -10.07 -4.75
CA GLY A 46 -3.85 -11.19 -3.85
C GLY A 46 -4.27 -12.46 -4.57
N LEU A 47 -5.16 -12.37 -5.58
CA LEU A 47 -5.52 -13.53 -6.41
C LEU A 47 -4.32 -14.07 -7.19
N MET A 48 -3.50 -13.20 -7.78
CA MET A 48 -2.28 -13.62 -8.49
C MET A 48 -1.27 -14.31 -7.57
N VAL A 49 -1.11 -13.85 -6.32
CA VAL A 49 -0.25 -14.50 -5.33
C VAL A 49 -0.78 -15.89 -4.97
N LYS A 50 -2.11 -16.04 -4.79
CA LYS A 50 -2.74 -17.36 -4.53
C LYS A 50 -2.49 -18.36 -5.65
N GLU A 51 -2.51 -17.89 -6.89
CA GLU A 51 -2.21 -18.70 -8.08
C GLU A 51 -0.70 -18.83 -8.36
N ASN A 52 0.16 -18.49 -7.39
CA ASN A 52 1.63 -18.63 -7.46
C ASN A 52 2.30 -17.81 -8.58
N VAL A 53 1.70 -16.70 -9.02
CA VAL A 53 2.30 -15.80 -10.02
C VAL A 53 3.54 -15.09 -9.45
N GLY A 54 3.54 -14.80 -8.15
CA GLY A 54 4.67 -14.19 -7.46
C GLY A 54 4.29 -13.65 -6.09
N TYR A 55 5.05 -12.65 -5.61
CA TYR A 55 4.89 -12.02 -4.30
C TYR A 55 4.42 -10.57 -4.48
N ALA A 56 3.34 -10.18 -3.81
CA ALA A 56 2.84 -8.81 -3.89
C ALA A 56 3.49 -7.92 -2.84
N LEU A 57 4.05 -6.79 -3.28
CA LEU A 57 4.40 -5.68 -2.40
C LEU A 57 3.17 -4.77 -2.26
N THR A 58 2.56 -4.75 -1.07
CA THR A 58 1.32 -4.04 -0.78
C THR A 58 1.34 -3.49 0.65
N LEU A 59 0.37 -2.63 0.96
CA LEU A 59 0.05 -2.23 2.33
C LEU A 59 -0.60 -3.38 3.09
N ASP A 60 -0.34 -3.41 4.39
CA ASP A 60 -1.02 -4.32 5.32
C ASP A 60 -2.53 -4.05 5.37
N SER A 61 -3.31 -5.07 5.74
CA SER A 61 -4.77 -5.00 5.94
C SER A 61 -5.60 -4.63 4.70
N ILE A 62 -4.99 -4.46 3.51
CA ILE A 62 -5.71 -4.24 2.24
C ILE A 62 -6.15 -5.56 1.58
N ILE A 63 -5.35 -6.62 1.73
CA ILE A 63 -5.66 -7.97 1.22
C ILE A 63 -6.00 -8.85 2.43
N ASN A 64 -6.96 -9.77 2.26
CA ASN A 64 -7.27 -10.73 3.32
C ASN A 64 -6.11 -11.71 3.53
N THR A 65 -5.38 -11.52 4.62
CA THR A 65 -4.29 -12.35 5.14
C THR A 65 -4.62 -12.95 6.51
N SER A 66 -5.93 -13.03 6.85
CA SER A 66 -6.38 -13.71 8.07
C SER A 66 -6.02 -15.20 8.06
N GLU A 67 -6.09 -15.86 9.21
CA GLU A 67 -5.81 -17.30 9.36
C GLU A 67 -6.64 -18.22 8.44
N LYS A 68 -7.75 -17.72 7.88
CA LYS A 68 -8.59 -18.44 6.91
C LYS A 68 -8.13 -18.28 5.46
N SER A 69 -7.10 -17.47 5.21
CA SER A 69 -6.53 -17.19 3.89
C SER A 69 -5.21 -17.94 3.73
N ASP A 70 -4.95 -18.44 2.52
CA ASP A 70 -3.66 -19.05 2.17
C ASP A 70 -2.54 -18.01 1.94
N LEU A 71 -2.77 -16.75 2.35
CA LEU A 71 -1.84 -15.64 2.19
C LEU A 71 -1.35 -15.16 3.55
N CYS A 72 -0.05 -14.88 3.63
CA CYS A 72 0.59 -14.29 4.80
C CYS A 72 1.16 -12.92 4.45
N PHE A 73 0.95 -11.92 5.30
CA PHE A 73 1.63 -10.63 5.19
C PHE A 73 2.98 -10.70 5.91
N ILE A 74 4.04 -10.28 5.23
CA ILE A 74 5.39 -10.24 5.79
C ILE A 74 5.83 -8.78 5.79
N PRO A 75 5.96 -8.11 6.96
CA PRO A 75 6.43 -6.74 7.01
C PRO A 75 7.89 -6.66 6.55
N PHE A 76 8.29 -5.50 6.04
CA PHE A 76 9.69 -5.23 5.76
C PHE A 76 10.47 -5.05 7.07
N GLU A 77 11.77 -5.35 7.01
CA GLU A 77 12.72 -5.06 8.07
C GLU A 77 13.87 -4.22 7.47
N PRO A 78 14.04 -2.95 7.85
CA PRO A 78 13.19 -2.17 8.79
C PRO A 78 11.77 -1.90 8.26
N GLU A 79 10.82 -1.54 9.14
CA GLU A 79 9.46 -1.26 8.71
C GLU A 79 9.37 -0.06 7.74
N LEU A 80 8.53 -0.20 6.71
CA LEU A 80 8.14 0.88 5.79
C LEU A 80 6.65 1.17 5.99
N ILE A 81 6.35 2.33 6.57
CA ILE A 81 4.98 2.73 6.94
C ILE A 81 4.48 3.79 5.96
N ALA A 82 3.35 3.52 5.29
CA ALA A 82 2.69 4.49 4.44
C ALA A 82 1.75 5.41 5.23
N LYS A 83 1.91 6.72 5.07
CA LYS A 83 1.05 7.73 5.71
C LYS A 83 -0.22 7.93 4.90
N HIS A 84 -1.35 7.86 5.57
CA HIS A 84 -2.66 8.15 4.98
C HIS A 84 -3.11 9.55 5.41
N ASN A 85 -3.63 10.33 4.47
CA ASN A 85 -4.08 11.70 4.73
C ASN A 85 -5.49 11.89 4.17
N ILE A 86 -6.36 12.55 4.93
CA ILE A 86 -7.64 13.06 4.43
C ILE A 86 -7.39 14.49 3.94
N VAL A 87 -7.66 14.76 2.66
CA VAL A 87 -7.35 16.04 2.01
C VAL A 87 -8.61 16.72 1.47
N TRP A 88 -8.68 18.04 1.63
CA TRP A 88 -9.76 18.89 1.08
C TRP A 88 -9.24 20.27 0.70
N ARG A 89 -9.99 21.00 -0.13
CA ARG A 89 -9.67 22.39 -0.47
C ARG A 89 -9.79 23.27 0.77
N LYS A 90 -8.85 24.21 0.97
CA LYS A 90 -8.85 25.12 2.12
C LYS A 90 -10.20 25.83 2.33
N ASP A 91 -10.85 26.22 1.25
CA ASP A 91 -12.13 26.95 1.27
C ASP A 91 -13.34 26.02 1.12
N HIS A 92 -13.23 24.77 1.60
CA HIS A 92 -14.31 23.80 1.56
C HIS A 92 -15.18 23.90 2.82
N SER A 93 -16.48 24.12 2.63
CA SER A 93 -17.47 23.99 3.71
C SER A 93 -18.06 22.59 3.69
N PHE A 94 -17.91 21.86 4.79
CA PHE A 94 -18.49 20.53 4.94
C PHE A 94 -20.01 20.60 5.09
N SER A 95 -20.71 19.65 4.49
CA SER A 95 -22.11 19.37 4.87
C SER A 95 -22.15 18.81 6.29
N LYS A 96 -23.33 18.85 6.94
CA LYS A 96 -23.49 18.25 8.28
C LYS A 96 -23.07 16.77 8.31
N ALA A 97 -23.45 16.00 7.28
CA ALA A 97 -23.09 14.59 7.19
C ALA A 97 -21.57 14.40 7.02
N ALA A 98 -20.92 15.21 6.20
CA ALA A 98 -19.48 15.14 5.99
C ALA A 98 -18.69 15.54 7.24
N GLN A 99 -19.17 16.53 8.00
CA GLN A 99 -18.57 16.90 9.28
C GLN A 99 -18.65 15.75 10.29
N VAL A 100 -19.82 15.13 10.45
CA VAL A 100 -19.98 13.97 11.35
C VAL A 100 -19.06 12.82 10.94
N PHE A 101 -18.94 12.54 9.64
CA PHE A 101 -18.00 11.54 9.13
C PHE A 101 -16.55 11.88 9.50
N LEU A 102 -16.12 13.13 9.27
CA LEU A 102 -14.76 13.58 9.58
C LEU A 102 -14.46 13.51 11.07
N ASP A 103 -15.40 13.91 11.92
CA ASP A 103 -15.25 13.84 13.38
C ASP A 103 -15.08 12.38 13.83
N LYS A 104 -15.88 11.46 13.29
CA LYS A 104 -15.74 10.02 13.56
C LYS A 104 -14.44 9.42 13.02
N ALA A 105 -13.98 9.84 11.84
CA ALA A 105 -12.71 9.38 11.30
C ALA A 105 -11.53 9.78 12.22
N LYS A 106 -11.54 11.01 12.74
CA LYS A 106 -10.50 11.51 13.66
C LYS A 106 -10.51 10.82 15.03
N GLU A 107 -11.69 10.54 15.58
CA GLU A 107 -11.82 9.78 16.83
C GLU A 107 -11.16 8.39 16.70
N LEU A 108 -11.40 7.70 15.57
CA LEU A 108 -10.86 6.38 15.30
C LEU A 108 -9.33 6.39 15.12
N GLU A 109 -8.78 7.43 14.50
CA GLU A 109 -7.33 7.57 14.31
C GLU A 109 -6.56 7.73 15.64
N THR A 110 -7.18 8.31 16.66
CA THR A 110 -6.52 8.55 17.97
C THR A 110 -6.49 7.29 18.85
N THR A 111 -7.13 6.20 18.42
CA THR A 111 -7.28 4.97 19.22
C THR A 111 -6.20 3.93 18.93
N PHE A 112 -5.27 4.20 18.00
CA PHE A 112 -4.19 3.29 17.60
C PHE A 112 -2.81 3.87 17.88
#